data_AF-A0A7G6Y1X9-F1
#
_entry.id   AF-A0A7G6Y1X9-F1
#
_cell.length_a   1.000
_cell.length_b   1.000
_cell.length_c   1.000
_cell.angle_alpha   90.00
_cell.angle_beta   90.00
_cell.angle_gamma   90.00
#
_symmetry.space_group_name_H-M   'P 1'
#
loop_
_entity.id
_entity.type
_entity.pdbx_description
1 polymer ?
#
loop_
_entity_poly.entity_id
_entity_poly.type
_entity_poly.pdbx_seq_one_letter_code
_entity_poly.pdbx_strand_id
1 'polypeptide(L)'
;MVKLDAGRALIAYSGALTGAVIWLGLTAAAPSEKNARFDTIDVGRINVREPDGTLRMTIASSARAPGFIGGGKEYPRPDRRMAGLLFFNEEGTENGGLIFAGKDQGGKASSGGSLTFDRYNQDQVVQLFGFEEGQNRSAGIKVNDQPEERLDFLAVDRVRTLPENQQEAAYRAANVGGTQRLFAGRATDKSSQVVLRDGQGRKRLVLRVGEDGAASIDFLDPSGKVQRTVRPAAD
;
A
#
# COMPACT_ATOMS: atom_id res chain seq x y z
N MET A 1 -34.06 -54.69 -49.70
CA MET A 1 -34.20 -54.35 -48.26
C MET A 1 -33.03 -54.99 -47.53
N VAL A 2 -31.99 -54.22 -47.17
CA VAL A 2 -30.82 -54.76 -46.47
C VAL A 2 -31.27 -55.16 -45.07
N LYS A 3 -31.22 -56.46 -44.73
CA LYS A 3 -31.48 -56.93 -43.36
C LYS A 3 -30.28 -56.54 -42.50
N LEU A 4 -30.49 -55.65 -41.54
CA LEU A 4 -29.48 -55.32 -40.55
C LEU A 4 -29.30 -56.54 -39.64
N ASP A 5 -28.08 -57.10 -39.60
CA ASP A 5 -27.73 -58.15 -38.65
C ASP A 5 -27.54 -57.52 -37.27
N ALA A 6 -28.42 -57.85 -36.34
CA ALA A 6 -28.43 -57.31 -34.99
C ALA A 6 -27.10 -57.54 -34.24
N GLY A 7 -26.40 -58.65 -34.51
CA GLY A 7 -25.09 -58.93 -33.91
C GLY A 7 -24.01 -57.97 -34.42
N ARG A 8 -23.98 -57.74 -35.74
CA ARG A 8 -23.06 -56.77 -36.36
C ARG A 8 -23.37 -55.34 -35.94
N ALA A 9 -24.66 -55.00 -35.79
CA ALA A 9 -25.09 -53.70 -35.29
C ALA A 9 -24.66 -53.46 -33.83
N LEU A 10 -24.75 -54.49 -32.97
CA LEU A 10 -24.33 -54.41 -31.57
C LEU A 10 -22.81 -54.29 -31.42
N ILE A 11 -22.03 -54.99 -32.26
CA ILE A 11 -20.57 -54.88 -32.28
C ILE A 11 -20.14 -53.48 -32.73
N ALA A 12 -20.77 -52.94 -33.77
CA ALA A 12 -20.50 -51.57 -34.24
C ALA A 12 -20.87 -50.53 -33.16
N TYR A 13 -22.01 -50.71 -32.50
CA TYR A 13 -22.47 -49.83 -31.42
C TYR A 13 -21.53 -49.85 -30.21
N SER A 14 -21.17 -51.05 -29.73
CA SER A 14 -20.27 -51.20 -28.58
C SER A 14 -18.87 -50.67 -28.88
N GLY A 15 -18.33 -50.92 -30.08
CA GLY A 15 -17.06 -50.32 -30.52
C GLY A 15 -17.11 -48.79 -30.55
N ALA A 16 -18.18 -48.20 -31.08
CA ALA A 16 -18.37 -46.75 -31.10
C ALA A 16 -18.52 -46.16 -29.70
N LEU A 17 -19.29 -46.82 -28.81
CA LEU A 17 -19.49 -46.38 -27.43
C LEU A 17 -18.20 -46.48 -26.62
N THR A 18 -17.46 -47.58 -26.73
CA THR A 18 -16.16 -47.74 -26.06
C THR A 18 -15.15 -46.72 -26.58
N GLY A 19 -15.12 -46.47 -27.89
CA GLY A 19 -14.30 -45.40 -28.46
C GLY A 19 -14.65 -44.02 -27.91
N ALA A 20 -15.94 -43.70 -27.80
CA ALA A 20 -16.41 -42.44 -27.21
C ALA A 20 -16.01 -42.31 -25.73
N VAL A 21 -16.14 -43.37 -24.94
CA VAL A 21 -15.76 -43.39 -23.52
C VAL A 21 -14.26 -43.22 -23.33
N ILE A 22 -13.44 -43.91 -24.13
CA ILE A 22 -11.97 -43.77 -24.11
C ILE A 22 -11.58 -42.33 -24.47
N TRP A 23 -12.19 -41.76 -25.50
CA TRP A 23 -11.95 -40.39 -25.92
C TRP A 23 -12.34 -39.36 -24.84
N LEU A 24 -13.50 -39.54 -24.20
CA LEU A 24 -13.93 -38.74 -23.04
C LEU A 24 -12.95 -38.86 -21.87
N GLY A 25 -12.47 -40.07 -21.56
CA GLY A 25 -11.49 -40.29 -20.50
C GLY A 25 -10.14 -39.62 -20.77
N LEU A 26 -9.66 -39.65 -22.01
CA LEU A 26 -8.39 -39.02 -22.42
C LEU A 26 -8.48 -37.48 -22.43
N THR A 27 -9.61 -36.90 -22.82
CA THR A 27 -9.81 -35.44 -22.82
C THR A 27 -10.06 -34.88 -21.42
N ALA A 28 -10.74 -35.62 -20.54
CA ALA A 28 -10.94 -35.22 -19.14
C ALA A 28 -9.63 -35.25 -18.31
N ALA A 29 -8.65 -36.04 -18.74
CA ALA A 29 -7.32 -36.10 -18.13
C ALA A 29 -6.30 -35.15 -18.78
N ALA A 30 -6.70 -34.37 -19.79
CA ALA A 30 -5.83 -33.35 -20.36
C ALA A 30 -5.48 -32.34 -19.26
N PRO A 31 -4.19 -32.06 -18.99
CA PRO A 31 -3.82 -31.09 -17.99
C PRO A 31 -4.44 -29.76 -18.40
N SER A 32 -5.34 -29.23 -17.58
CA SER A 32 -5.74 -27.84 -17.71
C SER A 32 -4.46 -27.01 -17.65
N GLU A 33 -4.28 -26.08 -18.59
CA GLU A 33 -3.19 -25.11 -18.46
C GLU A 33 -3.31 -24.49 -17.07
N LYS A 34 -2.31 -24.73 -16.21
CA LYS A 34 -2.29 -24.21 -14.83
C LYS A 34 -2.26 -22.68 -14.79
N ASN A 35 -1.95 -22.04 -15.93
CA ASN A 35 -1.83 -20.60 -16.09
C ASN A 35 -2.93 -20.10 -17.03
N ALA A 36 -3.81 -19.25 -16.52
CA ALA A 36 -4.72 -18.51 -17.37
C ALA A 36 -3.98 -17.39 -18.11
N ARG A 37 -4.33 -17.16 -19.37
CA ARG A 37 -3.85 -16.02 -20.17
C ARG A 37 -5.01 -15.08 -20.44
N PHE A 38 -4.76 -13.80 -20.28
CA PHE A 38 -5.72 -12.75 -20.52
C PHE A 38 -5.03 -11.63 -21.29
N ASP A 39 -5.72 -11.03 -22.26
CA ASP A 39 -5.28 -9.76 -22.85
C ASP A 39 -5.51 -8.62 -21.85
N THR A 40 -6.73 -8.54 -21.30
CA THR A 40 -7.16 -7.54 -20.32
C THR A 40 -7.99 -8.18 -19.20
N ILE A 41 -7.84 -7.68 -17.97
CA ILE A 41 -8.59 -8.12 -16.80
C ILE A 41 -9.32 -6.91 -16.18
N ASP A 42 -10.65 -6.85 -16.31
CA ASP A 42 -11.50 -5.84 -15.67
C ASP A 42 -12.08 -6.37 -14.35
N VAL A 43 -11.44 -6.02 -13.23
CA VAL A 43 -11.80 -6.52 -11.90
C VAL A 43 -11.70 -5.44 -10.84
N GLY A 44 -12.50 -5.57 -9.78
CA GLY A 44 -12.43 -4.66 -8.63
C GLY A 44 -11.21 -4.89 -7.74
N ARG A 45 -10.72 -6.14 -7.64
CA ARG A 45 -9.56 -6.54 -6.82
C ARG A 45 -8.96 -7.87 -7.29
N ILE A 46 -7.63 -7.97 -7.22
CA ILE A 46 -6.83 -9.19 -7.35
C ILE A 46 -6.21 -9.50 -6.00
N ASN A 47 -6.24 -10.76 -5.57
CA ASN A 47 -5.53 -11.26 -4.40
C ASN A 47 -4.41 -12.19 -4.87
N VAL A 48 -3.19 -11.97 -4.39
CA VAL A 48 -2.08 -12.92 -4.52
C VAL A 48 -1.89 -13.61 -3.19
N ARG A 49 -1.91 -14.95 -3.22
CA ARG A 49 -1.88 -15.80 -2.03
C ARG A 49 -0.82 -16.88 -2.17
N GLU A 50 -0.26 -17.29 -1.05
CA GLU A 50 0.54 -18.51 -0.92
C GLU A 50 -0.33 -19.77 -1.14
N PRO A 51 0.27 -20.95 -1.37
CA PRO A 51 -0.45 -22.22 -1.49
C PRO A 51 -1.33 -22.57 -0.28
N ASP A 52 -0.97 -22.12 0.92
CA ASP A 52 -1.74 -22.30 2.14
C ASP A 52 -2.91 -21.30 2.30
N GLY A 53 -3.05 -20.35 1.37
CA GLY A 53 -4.09 -19.32 1.37
C GLY A 53 -3.67 -17.98 2.01
N THR A 54 -2.48 -17.88 2.60
CA THR A 54 -1.97 -16.64 3.20
C THR A 54 -1.91 -15.53 2.17
N LEU A 55 -2.50 -14.37 2.47
CA LEU A 55 -2.52 -13.21 1.57
C LEU A 55 -1.13 -12.55 1.54
N ARG A 56 -0.57 -12.30 0.35
CA ARG A 56 0.75 -11.65 0.17
C ARG A 56 0.68 -10.30 -0.53
N MET A 57 -0.31 -10.11 -1.40
CA MET A 57 -0.52 -8.83 -2.06
C MET A 57 -1.99 -8.68 -2.47
N THR A 58 -2.47 -7.44 -2.47
CA THR A 58 -3.72 -7.07 -3.15
C THR A 58 -3.46 -6.00 -4.19
N ILE A 59 -4.09 -6.09 -5.36
CA ILE A 59 -4.27 -4.96 -6.28
C ILE A 59 -5.75 -4.62 -6.24
N ALA A 60 -6.13 -3.42 -5.82
CA ALA A 60 -7.53 -3.09 -5.57
C ALA A 60 -7.92 -1.68 -6.02
N SER A 61 -9.12 -1.57 -6.57
CA SER A 61 -9.84 -0.30 -6.68
C SER A 61 -10.15 0.28 -5.30
N SER A 62 -10.41 1.59 -5.22
CA SER A 62 -10.68 2.26 -3.94
C SER A 62 -11.92 1.72 -3.22
N ALA A 63 -12.93 1.24 -3.95
CA ALA A 63 -14.13 0.62 -3.39
C ALA A 63 -13.91 -0.82 -2.88
N ARG A 64 -12.80 -1.46 -3.25
CA ARG A 64 -12.49 -2.86 -2.92
C ARG A 64 -11.17 -3.03 -2.17
N ALA A 65 -10.51 -1.94 -1.81
CA ALA A 65 -9.34 -1.93 -0.96
C ALA A 65 -9.66 -2.66 0.35
N PRO A 66 -8.76 -3.53 0.85
CA PRO A 66 -8.97 -4.14 2.15
C PRO A 66 -8.91 -3.09 3.26
N GLY A 67 -9.42 -3.49 4.42
CA GLY A 67 -9.10 -2.87 5.70
C GLY A 67 -7.60 -2.97 6.03
N PHE A 68 -7.27 -2.53 7.22
CA PHE A 68 -5.96 -2.76 7.80
C PHE A 68 -5.88 -4.22 8.25
N ILE A 69 -4.88 -4.98 7.83
CA ILE A 69 -4.74 -6.39 8.21
C ILE A 69 -3.53 -6.54 9.12
N GLY A 70 -3.75 -6.99 10.35
CA GLY A 70 -2.68 -7.22 11.33
C GLY A 70 -3.12 -8.16 12.44
N GLY A 71 -2.20 -8.99 12.94
CA GLY A 71 -2.51 -9.98 13.98
C GLY A 71 -3.58 -10.99 13.55
N GLY A 72 -3.60 -11.37 12.27
CA GLY A 72 -4.53 -12.36 11.71
C GLY A 72 -5.98 -11.86 11.50
N LYS A 73 -6.25 -10.57 11.69
CA LYS A 73 -7.59 -9.97 11.53
C LYS A 73 -7.57 -8.77 10.59
N GLU A 74 -8.64 -8.62 9.81
CA GLU A 74 -8.91 -7.41 9.04
C GLU A 74 -9.77 -6.44 9.84
N TYR A 75 -9.32 -5.19 9.91
CA TYR A 75 -9.96 -4.06 10.60
C TYR A 75 -10.45 -3.04 9.56
N PRO A 76 -11.72 -2.64 9.56
CA PRO A 76 -12.26 -1.72 8.57
C PRO A 76 -11.46 -0.40 8.48
N ARG A 77 -11.24 0.07 7.25
CA ARG A 77 -10.71 1.41 6.93
C ARG A 77 -11.72 2.19 6.09
N PRO A 78 -12.87 2.61 6.67
CA PRO A 78 -13.88 3.37 5.93
C PRO A 78 -13.38 4.75 5.52
N ASP A 79 -12.23 5.21 6.02
CA ASP A 79 -11.51 6.41 5.64
C ASP A 79 -10.61 6.22 4.39
N ARG A 80 -10.19 4.98 4.09
CA ARG A 80 -9.30 4.67 2.97
C ARG A 80 -10.08 4.82 1.65
N ARG A 81 -9.79 5.91 0.92
CA ARG A 81 -10.39 6.26 -0.38
C ARG A 81 -9.35 6.21 -1.51
N MET A 82 -8.47 5.22 -1.47
CA MET A 82 -7.32 5.11 -2.37
C MET A 82 -7.30 3.74 -3.05
N ALA A 83 -6.94 3.72 -4.33
CA ALA A 83 -6.70 2.50 -5.08
C ALA A 83 -5.20 2.18 -5.08
N GLY A 84 -4.84 0.90 -5.25
CA GLY A 84 -3.43 0.54 -5.36
C GLY A 84 -3.09 -0.87 -4.92
N LEU A 85 -1.82 -1.03 -4.56
CA LEU A 85 -1.21 -2.27 -4.13
C LEU A 85 -0.95 -2.22 -2.63
N LEU A 86 -1.27 -3.29 -1.91
CA LEU A 86 -0.84 -3.49 -0.52
C LEU A 86 -0.07 -4.79 -0.43
N PHE A 87 0.99 -4.78 0.35
CA PHE A 87 1.88 -5.91 0.59
C PHE A 87 1.67 -6.44 2.01
N PHE A 88 1.84 -7.75 2.16
CA PHE A 88 1.73 -8.43 3.44
C PHE A 88 2.97 -9.31 3.68
N ASN A 89 3.41 -9.39 4.92
CA ASN A 89 4.49 -10.27 5.34
C ASN A 89 4.04 -11.74 5.43
N GLU A 90 4.93 -12.63 5.83
CA GLU A 90 4.71 -14.08 5.97
C GLU A 90 3.63 -14.41 7.01
N GLU A 91 3.38 -13.51 7.95
CA GLU A 91 2.34 -13.61 8.98
C GLU A 91 0.99 -13.05 8.50
N GLY A 92 0.90 -12.59 7.24
CA GLY A 92 -0.30 -11.99 6.67
C GLY A 92 -0.61 -10.58 7.20
N THR A 93 0.36 -9.90 7.83
CA THR A 93 0.23 -8.52 8.32
C THR A 93 0.69 -7.53 7.25
N GLU A 94 -0.07 -6.43 7.05
CA GLU A 94 0.26 -5.35 6.12
C GLU A 94 1.67 -4.83 6.42
N ASN A 95 2.53 -4.73 5.41
CA ASN A 95 3.92 -4.27 5.56
C ASN A 95 4.31 -3.17 4.56
N GLY A 96 3.31 -2.44 4.05
CA GLY A 96 3.47 -1.33 3.13
C GLY A 96 2.54 -1.42 1.92
N GLY A 97 2.65 -0.42 1.05
CA GLY A 97 1.77 -0.33 -0.11
C GLY A 97 2.13 0.79 -1.08
N LEU A 98 1.59 0.69 -2.28
CA LEU A 98 1.61 1.73 -3.31
C LEU A 98 0.17 2.16 -3.57
N ILE A 99 -0.21 3.35 -3.13
CA ILE A 99 -1.59 3.83 -3.19
C ILE A 99 -1.67 5.18 -3.89
N PHE A 100 -2.77 5.39 -4.61
CA PHE A 100 -3.07 6.64 -5.30
C PHE A 100 -4.54 7.03 -5.12
N ALA A 101 -4.79 8.33 -5.09
CA ALA A 101 -6.12 8.92 -5.19
C ALA A 101 -6.05 10.31 -5.81
N GLY A 102 -7.16 10.75 -6.36
CA GLY A 102 -7.33 12.12 -6.81
C GLY A 102 -8.75 12.35 -7.28
N LYS A 103 -9.22 13.59 -7.14
CA LYS A 103 -10.51 14.03 -7.64
C LYS A 103 -10.51 15.54 -7.79
N ASP A 104 -11.31 16.04 -8.71
CA ASP A 104 -11.78 17.42 -8.67
C ASP A 104 -13.11 17.45 -7.91
N GLN A 105 -13.21 18.32 -6.90
CA GLN A 105 -14.47 18.59 -6.23
C GLN A 105 -14.80 20.07 -6.30
N GLY A 106 -15.55 20.47 -7.34
CA GLY A 106 -16.05 21.83 -7.50
C GLY A 106 -14.94 22.86 -7.78
N GLY A 107 -13.94 22.51 -8.59
CA GLY A 107 -12.80 23.36 -8.93
C GLY A 107 -11.66 23.29 -7.91
N LYS A 108 -11.79 22.47 -6.86
CA LYS A 108 -10.72 22.15 -5.93
C LYS A 108 -10.16 20.77 -6.26
N ALA A 109 -9.13 20.73 -7.10
CA ALA A 109 -8.41 19.51 -7.41
C ALA A 109 -7.60 19.02 -6.20
N SER A 110 -7.66 17.71 -5.96
CA SER A 110 -6.72 16.99 -5.12
C SER A 110 -6.12 15.80 -5.86
N SER A 111 -4.84 15.54 -5.59
CA SER A 111 -4.13 14.38 -6.11
C SER A 111 -3.11 13.92 -5.08
N GLY A 112 -2.92 12.62 -4.93
CA GLY A 112 -1.98 12.08 -3.99
C GLY A 112 -1.56 10.66 -4.32
N GLY A 113 -0.31 10.35 -4.00
CA GLY A 113 0.28 9.03 -4.13
C GLY A 113 1.27 8.77 -3.00
N SER A 114 1.39 7.52 -2.59
CA SER A 114 2.36 7.10 -1.58
C SER A 114 2.83 5.68 -1.84
N LEU A 115 4.15 5.49 -1.80
CA LEU A 115 4.81 4.20 -1.62
C LEU A 115 5.34 4.14 -0.19
N THR A 116 4.91 3.15 0.58
CA THR A 116 5.26 2.99 1.98
C THR A 116 5.97 1.66 2.24
N PHE A 117 6.89 1.69 3.19
CA PHE A 117 7.52 0.53 3.78
C PHE A 117 7.29 0.61 5.28
N ASP A 118 6.55 -0.37 5.81
CA ASP A 118 6.20 -0.40 7.22
C ASP A 118 7.24 -1.19 8.00
N ARG A 119 7.47 -0.81 9.26
CA ARG A 119 8.29 -1.62 10.17
C ARG A 119 7.54 -2.91 10.50
N TYR A 120 8.26 -3.98 10.82
CA TYR A 120 7.64 -5.22 11.27
C TYR A 120 6.68 -4.97 12.44
N ASN A 121 5.38 -5.20 12.20
CA ASN A 121 4.28 -4.95 13.15
C ASN A 121 4.20 -3.51 13.68
N GLN A 122 4.59 -2.55 12.87
CA GLN A 122 4.60 -1.13 13.19
C GLN A 122 4.30 -0.30 11.94
N ASP A 123 4.18 1.01 12.08
CA ASP A 123 3.81 1.91 10.99
C ASP A 123 5.00 2.24 10.04
N GLN A 124 4.80 3.17 9.10
CA GLN A 124 5.80 3.51 8.07
C GLN A 124 7.18 3.92 8.64
N VAL A 125 8.25 3.25 8.21
CA VAL A 125 9.64 3.70 8.41
C VAL A 125 10.20 4.46 7.22
N VAL A 126 9.74 4.16 6.01
CA VAL A 126 10.11 4.89 4.80
C VAL A 126 8.86 5.17 3.97
N GLN A 127 8.76 6.39 3.46
CA GLN A 127 7.67 6.79 2.58
C GLN A 127 8.20 7.66 1.44
N LEU A 128 7.90 7.31 0.20
CA LEU A 128 7.94 8.21 -0.96
C LEU A 128 6.52 8.67 -1.24
N PHE A 129 6.30 9.98 -1.33
CA PHE A 129 4.94 10.51 -1.47
C PHE A 129 4.91 11.76 -2.35
N GLY A 130 3.71 12.05 -2.85
CA GLY A 130 3.33 13.33 -3.42
C GLY A 130 1.88 13.60 -3.05
N PHE A 131 1.57 14.81 -2.61
CA PHE A 131 0.20 15.27 -2.43
C PHE A 131 0.03 16.71 -2.90
N GLU A 132 -1.15 16.97 -3.43
CA GLU A 132 -1.61 18.27 -3.89
C GLU A 132 -3.05 18.46 -3.44
N GLU A 133 -3.31 19.60 -2.79
CA GLU A 133 -4.65 20.10 -2.51
C GLU A 133 -4.65 21.62 -2.70
N GLY A 134 -5.17 22.08 -3.85
CA GLY A 134 -5.08 23.49 -4.24
C GLY A 134 -3.62 23.96 -4.29
N GLN A 135 -3.27 24.99 -3.52
CA GLN A 135 -1.90 25.52 -3.45
C GLN A 135 -0.98 24.73 -2.50
N ASN A 136 -1.55 23.86 -1.65
CA ASN A 136 -0.79 23.04 -0.73
C ASN A 136 -0.26 21.81 -1.46
N ARG A 137 1.00 21.89 -1.87
CA ARG A 137 1.71 20.81 -2.56
C ARG A 137 2.91 20.38 -1.74
N SER A 138 3.13 19.08 -1.63
CA SER A 138 4.35 18.54 -1.03
C SER A 138 4.66 17.19 -1.66
N ALA A 139 5.93 16.95 -1.94
CA ALA A 139 6.38 15.70 -2.51
C ALA A 139 7.81 15.42 -2.05
N GLY A 140 8.14 14.17 -1.79
CA GLY A 140 9.46 13.79 -1.35
C GLY A 140 9.52 12.45 -0.64
N ILE A 141 10.62 12.26 0.08
CA ILE A 141 10.86 11.10 0.93
C ILE A 141 10.80 11.49 2.40
N LYS A 142 10.24 10.62 3.24
CA LYS A 142 10.31 10.67 4.70
C LYS A 142 10.95 9.39 5.22
N VAL A 143 11.69 9.53 6.31
CA VAL A 143 12.15 8.41 7.14
C VAL A 143 11.69 8.68 8.56
N ASN A 144 11.10 7.67 9.20
CA ASN A 144 10.62 7.74 10.57
C ASN A 144 11.28 6.66 11.43
N ASP A 145 11.58 7.01 12.68
CA ASP A 145 11.76 6.01 13.74
C ASP A 145 10.38 5.65 14.27
N GLN A 146 10.13 4.36 14.49
CA GLN A 146 8.89 3.84 15.07
C GLN A 146 9.16 3.23 16.45
N PRO A 147 8.15 3.12 17.34
CA PRO A 147 8.30 2.39 18.61
C PRO A 147 8.88 0.99 18.42
N GLU A 148 9.56 0.48 19.46
CA GLU A 148 10.11 -0.88 19.45
C GLU A 148 9.01 -1.92 19.68
N GLU A 149 8.01 -1.56 20.47
CA GLU A 149 6.84 -2.36 20.76
C GLU A 149 5.97 -2.54 19.51
N ARG A 150 5.27 -3.67 19.42
CA ARG A 150 4.32 -3.92 18.32
C ARG A 150 3.11 -3.00 18.45
N LEU A 151 2.54 -2.62 17.32
CA LEU A 151 1.28 -1.90 17.25
C LEU A 151 0.18 -2.74 17.89
N ASP A 152 -0.58 -2.18 18.83
CA ASP A 152 -1.78 -2.86 19.35
C ASP A 152 -2.94 -2.63 18.38
N PHE A 153 -3.07 -3.50 17.38
CA PHE A 153 -4.09 -3.40 16.32
C PHE A 153 -5.52 -3.32 16.87
N LEU A 154 -5.82 -4.02 17.98
CA LEU A 154 -7.14 -3.98 18.62
C LEU A 154 -7.37 -2.66 19.34
N ALA A 155 -6.36 -2.10 20.00
CA ALA A 155 -6.46 -0.77 20.57
C ALA A 155 -6.63 0.29 19.47
N VAL A 156 -5.87 0.24 18.39
CA VAL A 156 -5.98 1.19 17.25
C VAL A 156 -7.38 1.23 16.67
N ASP A 157 -8.01 0.08 16.45
CA ASP A 157 -9.39 0.02 15.96
C ASP A 157 -10.38 0.69 16.93
N ARG A 158 -10.21 0.45 18.24
CA ARG A 158 -11.02 1.09 19.29
C ARG A 158 -10.79 2.59 19.38
N VAL A 159 -9.55 3.08 19.25
CA VAL A 159 -9.21 4.51 19.37
C VAL A 159 -10.03 5.36 18.41
N ARG A 160 -10.32 4.87 17.20
CA ARG A 160 -11.09 5.62 16.19
C ARG A 160 -12.53 5.92 16.59
N THR A 161 -13.06 5.21 17.57
CA THR A 161 -14.42 5.42 18.09
C THR A 161 -14.43 6.39 19.28
N LEU A 162 -13.26 6.77 19.81
CA LEU A 162 -13.14 7.70 20.91
C LEU A 162 -13.33 9.16 20.46
N PRO A 163 -13.79 10.05 21.36
CA PRO A 163 -13.76 11.49 21.14
C PRO A 163 -12.34 11.98 20.78
N GLU A 164 -12.23 12.95 19.86
CA GLU A 164 -10.95 13.43 19.32
C GLU A 164 -9.94 13.84 20.40
N ASN A 165 -10.40 14.48 21.48
CA ASN A 165 -9.57 14.90 22.60
C ASN A 165 -8.97 13.75 23.42
N GLN A 166 -9.44 12.52 23.24
CA GLN A 166 -8.91 11.31 23.89
C GLN A 166 -8.06 10.46 22.95
N GLN A 167 -8.13 10.70 21.63
CA GLN A 167 -7.49 9.84 20.63
C GLN A 167 -5.97 9.88 20.73
N GLU A 168 -5.36 11.05 20.94
CA GLU A 168 -3.90 11.18 20.97
C GLU A 168 -3.26 10.33 22.07
N ALA A 169 -3.82 10.39 23.30
CA ALA A 169 -3.33 9.60 24.42
C ALA A 169 -3.56 8.10 24.18
N ALA A 170 -4.72 7.72 23.62
CA ALA A 170 -5.04 6.34 23.32
C ALA A 170 -4.17 5.76 22.20
N TYR A 171 -3.85 6.54 21.16
CA TYR A 171 -2.91 6.13 20.11
C TYR A 171 -1.52 5.88 20.66
N ARG A 172 -1.01 6.78 21.52
CA ARG A 172 0.27 6.54 22.21
C ARG A 172 0.25 5.26 23.04
N ALA A 173 -0.83 5.00 23.77
CA ALA A 173 -0.99 3.76 24.55
C ALA A 173 -1.09 2.49 23.66
N ALA A 174 -1.48 2.65 22.39
CA ALA A 174 -1.53 1.58 21.39
C ALA A 174 -0.22 1.42 20.60
N ASN A 175 0.87 2.06 21.03
CA ASN A 175 2.16 2.12 20.34
C ASN A 175 2.08 2.72 18.93
N VAL A 176 1.10 3.59 18.68
CA VAL A 176 1.05 4.42 17.46
C VAL A 176 1.86 5.68 17.71
N GLY A 177 2.67 6.06 16.72
CA GLY A 177 3.40 7.31 16.74
C GLY A 177 4.63 7.24 15.87
N GLY A 178 5.77 7.50 16.49
CA GLY A 178 7.05 7.59 15.82
C GLY A 178 7.52 9.02 15.64
N THR A 179 8.79 9.12 15.26
CA THR A 179 9.53 10.36 15.14
C THR A 179 10.08 10.47 13.74
N GLN A 180 9.65 11.49 12.99
CA GLN A 180 10.28 11.75 11.69
C GLN A 180 11.76 12.09 11.88
N ARG A 181 12.65 11.42 11.15
CA ARG A 181 14.11 11.61 11.16
C ARG A 181 14.61 12.38 9.95
N LEU A 182 14.01 12.13 8.79
CA LEU A 182 14.34 12.78 7.52
C LEU A 182 13.08 13.27 6.83
N PHE A 183 13.19 14.43 6.21
CA PHE A 183 12.40 14.79 5.04
C PHE A 183 13.34 15.30 3.95
N ALA A 184 13.16 14.86 2.71
CA ALA A 184 13.83 15.43 1.56
C ALA A 184 12.83 15.60 0.42
N GLY A 185 12.59 16.83 -0.02
CA GLY A 185 11.64 17.13 -1.07
C GLY A 185 11.12 18.56 -1.07
N ARG A 186 10.02 18.78 -1.80
CA ARG A 186 9.32 20.07 -1.87
C ARG A 186 8.36 20.21 -0.70
N ALA A 187 8.52 21.24 0.11
CA ALA A 187 7.64 21.55 1.23
C ALA A 187 6.41 22.37 0.80
N THR A 188 5.45 22.53 1.71
CA THR A 188 4.20 23.29 1.48
C THR A 188 4.45 24.79 1.34
N ASP A 189 5.53 25.31 1.94
CA ASP A 189 6.01 26.68 1.74
C ASP A 189 6.77 26.87 0.41
N LYS A 190 6.61 25.91 -0.51
CA LYS A 190 7.16 25.86 -1.87
C LYS A 190 8.69 25.76 -1.97
N SER A 191 9.39 25.72 -0.84
CA SER A 191 10.84 25.53 -0.84
C SER A 191 11.21 24.07 -1.06
N SER A 192 12.40 23.84 -1.61
CA SER A 192 13.04 22.52 -1.65
C SER A 192 13.88 22.36 -0.39
N GLN A 193 13.66 21.30 0.39
CA GLN A 193 14.32 21.12 1.68
C GLN A 193 14.87 19.70 1.86
N VAL A 194 16.01 19.60 2.56
CA VAL A 194 16.44 18.40 3.29
C VAL A 194 16.48 18.75 4.77
N VAL A 195 15.66 18.09 5.57
CA VAL A 195 15.48 18.35 7.01
C VAL A 195 15.87 17.12 7.80
N LEU A 196 16.89 17.24 8.65
CA LEU A 196 17.30 16.22 9.60
C LEU A 196 16.82 16.56 11.01
N ARG A 197 16.33 15.55 11.71
CA ARG A 197 15.78 15.64 13.06
C ARG A 197 16.49 14.70 14.02
N ASP A 198 16.53 15.09 15.30
CA ASP A 198 17.01 14.22 16.38
C ASP A 198 16.00 13.14 16.76
N GLY A 199 16.33 12.30 17.75
CA GLY A 199 15.47 11.20 18.22
C GLY A 199 14.16 11.66 18.88
N GLN A 200 14.03 12.96 19.18
CA GLN A 200 12.78 13.57 19.67
C GLN A 200 12.04 14.33 18.56
N GLY A 201 12.50 14.26 17.31
CA GLY A 201 11.84 14.86 16.15
C GLY A 201 12.13 16.34 15.94
N ARG A 202 13.04 16.91 16.75
CA ARG A 202 13.40 18.32 16.68
C ARG A 202 14.39 18.52 15.53
N LYS A 203 14.16 19.54 14.71
CA LYS A 203 15.05 19.86 13.58
C LYS A 203 16.45 20.22 14.11
N ARG A 204 17.48 19.70 13.45
CA ARG A 204 18.90 19.97 13.78
C ARG A 204 19.65 20.56 12.60
N LEU A 205 19.28 20.16 11.39
CA LEU A 205 19.86 20.64 10.15
C LEU A 205 18.76 20.84 9.11
N VAL A 206 18.80 21.98 8.41
CA VAL A 206 17.89 22.28 7.30
C VAL A 206 18.72 22.80 6.13
N LEU A 207 18.83 22.01 5.06
CA LEU A 207 19.29 22.50 3.76
C LEU A 207 18.05 22.97 3.01
N ARG A 208 18.05 24.21 2.50
CA ARG A 208 16.87 24.83 1.91
C ARG A 208 17.22 25.63 0.67
N VAL A 209 16.34 25.57 -0.33
CA VAL A 209 16.25 26.55 -1.41
C VAL A 209 14.83 27.13 -1.38
N GLY A 210 14.72 28.43 -1.11
CA GLY A 210 13.45 29.16 -1.05
C GLY A 210 12.72 29.22 -2.39
N GLU A 211 11.45 29.65 -2.38
CA GLU A 211 10.68 29.92 -3.62
C GLU A 211 11.37 30.98 -4.49
N ASP A 212 12.06 31.93 -3.85
CA ASP A 212 12.86 32.99 -4.45
C ASP A 212 14.24 32.51 -4.96
N GLY A 213 14.58 31.24 -4.78
CA GLY A 213 15.87 30.67 -5.14
C GLY A 213 16.97 30.87 -4.10
N ALA A 214 16.71 31.52 -2.97
CA ALA A 214 17.72 31.74 -1.94
C ALA A 214 18.13 30.41 -1.28
N ALA A 215 19.42 30.08 -1.34
CA ALA A 215 19.98 28.85 -0.78
C ALA A 215 20.55 29.07 0.64
N SER A 216 20.27 28.14 1.55
CA SER A 216 20.83 28.16 2.91
C SER A 216 21.03 26.75 3.50
N ILE A 217 21.94 26.69 4.49
CA ILE A 217 22.07 25.56 5.42
C ILE A 217 21.97 26.11 6.85
N ASP A 218 20.89 25.77 7.56
CA ASP A 218 20.65 26.20 8.93
C ASP A 218 20.97 25.08 9.93
N PHE A 219 21.74 25.42 10.97
CA PHE A 219 22.05 24.57 12.12
C PHE A 219 21.25 25.06 13.33
N LEU A 220 20.48 24.17 13.96
CA LEU A 220 19.51 24.52 15.00
C LEU A 220 19.86 23.87 16.34
N ASP A 221 19.70 24.65 17.42
CA ASP A 221 19.93 24.24 18.80
C ASP A 221 18.79 23.37 19.37
N PRO A 222 18.95 22.78 20.58
CA PRO A 222 17.93 21.94 21.21
C PRO A 222 16.52 22.52 21.30
N SER A 223 16.37 23.84 21.35
CA SER A 223 15.11 24.58 21.41
C SER A 223 14.50 24.89 20.02
N GLY A 224 15.26 24.66 18.94
CA GLY A 224 14.86 24.98 17.57
C GLY A 224 15.30 26.37 17.11
N LYS A 225 16.17 27.05 17.86
CA LYS A 225 16.74 28.33 17.44
C LYS A 225 17.93 28.10 16.49
N VAL A 226 17.98 28.87 15.40
CA VAL A 226 19.12 28.83 14.46
C VAL A 226 20.36 29.39 15.16
N GLN A 227 21.42 28.57 15.25
CA GLN A 227 22.73 28.98 15.76
C GLN A 227 23.64 29.51 14.65
N ARG A 228 23.53 28.92 13.45
CA ARG A 228 24.36 29.26 12.31
C ARG A 228 23.59 29.05 11.02
N THR A 229 23.75 29.98 10.09
CA THR A 229 23.34 29.81 8.70
C THR A 229 24.57 29.91 7.79
N VAL A 230 24.69 28.99 6.85
CA VAL A 230 25.63 29.07 5.72
C VAL A 230 24.83 29.47 4.47
N ARG A 231 25.34 30.46 3.73
CA ARG A 231 24.77 30.93 2.45
C ARG A 231 25.87 30.93 1.38
N PRO A 232 25.52 30.91 0.08
CA PRO A 232 26.47 31.20 -0.98
C PRO A 232 27.19 32.53 -0.72
N ALA A 233 28.44 32.65 -1.18
CA ALA A 233 29.09 33.95 -1.23
C ALA A 233 28.29 34.89 -2.15
N ALA A 234 28.22 36.17 -1.80
CA ALA A 234 27.71 37.16 -2.74
C ALA A 234 28.70 37.25 -3.90
N ASP A 235 28.20 37.16 -5.13
CA ASP A 235 28.96 37.46 -6.35
C ASP A 235 29.32 38.96 -6.42
#